data_AF-A0A916HHS3-F1
#
_entry.id   AF-A0A916HHS3-F1
#
_cell.length_a   1.000
_cell.length_b   1.000
_cell.length_c   1.000
_cell.angle_alpha   90.00
_cell.angle_beta   90.00
_cell.angle_gamma   90.00
#
_symmetry.space_group_name_H-M   'P 1'
#
loop_
_entity.id
_entity.type
_entity.pdbx_description
1 polymer ?
#
loop_
_entity_poly.entity_id
_entity_poly.type
_entity_poly.pdbx_seq_one_letter_code
_entity_poly.pdbx_strand_id
1 'polypeptide(L)'
;MNKALWAGLMLAILGSLAACQTGKDSAGPSPAPLALEGSAAPVPWKRYVVEPLGVRWPQTDWKSFNNLVQTASPPVGALPKIDGPIAGNAENGKKLVLDRSRGGGCITCHILGNTGSQPGNPGPDLSMIGAQRTPEWLFAQIWEPRLTNPQSFMPPWGTHGVFSVEEVRDMVAFLMTLKTPAEFKSDKENPNKRPAPVETRPNLDPTENPAAFIADKGAAAFRAAGPKGQACIDCHRDPAQAFAVWGAQMPSYEPRLDKVLGVEEFVTRHARATTGGEFPMQSETNLALAIYLRALANGQPIRVDTRSPGATAALARGQALMDKKVGQLNFSCRDCHDPERGGNHWFRGQYVSGLPNLLGHFPTWRTARGEVWDIRKRFQWCNVSVRANELPPDAREYGDIELALTTMNAGRKLSVPGIRH
;
A
#
# COMPACT_ATOMS: atom_id res chain seq x y z
N MET A 1 -98.80 -0.66 -23.72
CA MET A 1 -99.16 0.70 -23.24
C MET A 1 -98.04 1.63 -23.62
N ASN A 2 -98.36 2.64 -24.46
CA ASN A 2 -97.61 3.86 -24.85
C ASN A 2 -96.10 3.77 -25.21
N LYS A 3 -95.54 4.44 -26.23
CA LYS A 3 -95.95 5.18 -27.44
C LYS A 3 -94.64 5.80 -28.01
N ALA A 4 -94.46 5.84 -29.33
CA ALA A 4 -93.59 6.72 -30.16
C ALA A 4 -92.06 6.81 -29.88
N LEU A 5 -91.15 6.51 -30.83
CA LEU A 5 -90.75 7.25 -32.07
C LEU A 5 -90.13 8.64 -31.80
N TRP A 6 -88.83 8.82 -32.09
CA TRP A 6 -88.27 9.70 -33.15
C TRP A 6 -86.74 9.83 -33.06
N ALA A 7 -86.15 10.10 -34.22
CA ALA A 7 -84.73 10.13 -34.57
C ALA A 7 -83.95 11.37 -34.06
N GLY A 8 -82.63 11.28 -34.06
CA GLY A 8 -81.72 12.42 -33.90
C GLY A 8 -80.27 12.07 -34.25
N LEU A 9 -79.84 12.42 -35.46
CA LEU A 9 -78.46 12.44 -35.92
C LEU A 9 -77.78 13.72 -35.40
N MET A 10 -76.63 13.63 -34.73
CA MET A 10 -75.74 14.77 -34.51
C MET A 10 -74.28 14.37 -34.65
N LEU A 11 -73.62 14.99 -35.64
CA LEU A 11 -72.17 15.07 -35.80
C LEU A 11 -71.54 15.81 -34.59
N ALA A 12 -70.42 15.31 -34.10
CA ALA A 12 -69.45 16.13 -33.37
C ALA A 12 -68.02 15.73 -33.76
N ILE A 13 -67.37 16.63 -34.50
CA ILE A 13 -65.93 16.69 -34.75
C ILE A 13 -65.25 17.05 -33.43
N LEU A 14 -64.19 16.35 -33.01
CA LEU A 14 -63.21 16.88 -32.05
C LEU A 14 -61.89 16.09 -32.07
N GLY A 15 -60.85 16.74 -32.60
CA GLY A 15 -59.58 16.95 -31.88
C GLY A 15 -58.67 15.75 -31.61
N SER A 16 -57.67 15.59 -32.47
CA SER A 16 -56.39 14.94 -32.18
C SER A 16 -55.69 15.54 -30.95
N LEU A 17 -55.33 14.72 -29.96
CA LEU A 17 -54.23 14.98 -29.03
C LEU A 17 -53.55 13.65 -28.71
N ALA A 18 -52.39 13.45 -29.34
CA ALA A 18 -51.43 12.40 -28.99
C ALA A 18 -50.90 12.67 -27.58
N ALA A 19 -51.20 11.79 -26.64
CA ALA A 19 -50.61 11.81 -25.32
C ALA A 19 -49.18 11.24 -25.40
N CYS A 20 -48.19 12.13 -25.53
CA CYS A 20 -46.81 11.82 -25.15
C CYS A 20 -46.77 11.54 -23.64
N GLN A 21 -46.78 10.26 -23.26
CA GLN A 21 -46.43 9.86 -21.91
C GLN A 21 -44.90 9.94 -21.76
N THR A 22 -44.47 10.98 -21.06
CA THR A 22 -43.10 11.16 -20.59
C THR A 22 -42.85 10.23 -19.40
N GLY A 23 -42.45 8.99 -19.69
CA GLY A 23 -41.80 8.13 -18.72
C GLY A 23 -40.41 8.68 -18.40
N LYS A 24 -40.33 9.60 -17.43
CA LYS A 24 -39.08 9.89 -16.73
C LYS A 24 -38.83 8.76 -15.74
N ASP A 25 -38.32 7.65 -16.25
CA ASP A 25 -37.60 6.71 -15.40
C ASP A 25 -36.32 7.41 -14.96
N SER A 26 -36.24 7.71 -13.66
CA SER A 26 -35.06 8.24 -13.00
C SER A 26 -33.96 7.16 -12.98
N ALA A 27 -33.34 6.92 -14.13
CA ALA A 27 -32.06 6.25 -14.19
C ALA A 27 -31.03 7.17 -13.51
N GLY A 28 -30.35 6.67 -12.49
CA GLY A 28 -29.16 7.35 -11.97
C GLY A 28 -28.14 7.61 -13.09
N PRO A 29 -27.12 8.43 -12.85
CA PRO A 29 -26.09 8.70 -13.85
C PRO A 29 -25.52 7.37 -14.38
N SER A 30 -25.46 7.23 -15.70
CA SER A 30 -24.92 6.03 -16.34
C SER A 30 -23.47 5.79 -15.88
N PRO A 31 -23.05 4.54 -15.65
CA PRO A 31 -21.69 4.24 -15.24
C PRO A 31 -20.67 4.79 -16.24
N ALA A 32 -19.50 5.23 -15.75
CA ALA A 32 -18.43 5.69 -16.63
C ALA A 32 -18.03 4.57 -17.64
N PRO A 33 -17.80 4.90 -18.92
CA PRO A 33 -17.27 3.94 -19.90
C PRO A 33 -15.91 3.41 -19.44
N LEU A 34 -15.74 2.09 -19.42
CA LEU A 34 -14.48 1.44 -19.02
C LEU A 34 -14.18 0.26 -19.94
N ALA A 35 -12.92 0.06 -20.29
CA ALA A 35 -12.46 -1.18 -20.89
C ALA A 35 -12.49 -2.28 -19.82
N LEU A 36 -13.38 -3.26 -20.03
CA LEU A 36 -13.60 -4.36 -19.09
C LEU A 36 -12.64 -5.53 -19.31
N GLU A 37 -12.08 -5.64 -20.50
CA GLU A 37 -11.14 -6.68 -20.89
C GLU A 37 -9.70 -6.19 -20.80
N GLY A 38 -8.77 -7.13 -20.59
CA GLY A 38 -7.34 -6.86 -20.54
C GLY A 38 -6.83 -6.27 -19.21
N SER A 39 -5.52 -6.35 -19.07
CA SER A 39 -4.76 -5.83 -17.93
C SER A 39 -4.59 -4.32 -18.03
N ALA A 40 -4.79 -3.60 -16.93
CA ALA A 40 -4.42 -2.18 -16.81
C ALA A 40 -2.94 -2.01 -16.44
N ALA A 41 -2.30 -3.07 -15.92
CA ALA A 41 -0.85 -3.10 -15.75
C ALA A 41 -0.11 -3.17 -17.10
N PRO A 42 1.17 -2.77 -17.15
CA PRO A 42 2.05 -3.04 -18.29
C PRO A 42 2.08 -4.54 -18.63
N VAL A 43 2.00 -4.88 -19.93
CA VAL A 43 2.01 -6.27 -20.42
C VAL A 43 3.18 -6.45 -21.41
N PRO A 44 4.05 -7.48 -21.24
CA PRO A 44 4.08 -8.39 -20.10
C PRO A 44 4.48 -7.66 -18.81
N TRP A 45 3.83 -7.99 -17.70
CA TRP A 45 4.24 -7.45 -16.40
C TRP A 45 5.62 -8.01 -16.05
N LYS A 46 6.54 -7.11 -15.72
CA LYS A 46 7.88 -7.45 -15.26
C LYS A 46 8.17 -6.67 -13.98
N ARG A 47 8.85 -7.33 -13.05
CA ARG A 47 9.47 -6.68 -11.90
C ARG A 47 10.38 -5.55 -12.39
N TYR A 48 10.37 -4.43 -11.67
CA TYR A 48 11.25 -3.29 -11.97
C TYR A 48 12.71 -3.74 -12.02
N VAL A 49 13.45 -3.33 -13.05
CA VAL A 49 14.87 -3.70 -13.19
C VAL A 49 15.78 -2.60 -12.64
N VAL A 50 15.47 -1.33 -12.93
CA VAL A 50 16.25 -0.16 -12.51
C VAL A 50 15.31 1.06 -12.34
N GLU A 51 15.48 1.83 -11.27
CA GLU A 51 14.84 3.13 -11.07
C GLU A 51 15.69 4.28 -11.63
N PRO A 52 15.15 5.51 -11.82
CA PRO A 52 15.89 6.63 -12.42
C PRO A 52 17.25 6.97 -11.75
N LEU A 53 17.40 6.71 -10.44
CA LEU A 53 18.66 6.87 -9.71
C LEU A 53 19.62 5.67 -9.78
N GLY A 54 19.39 4.74 -10.71
CA GLY A 54 20.22 3.53 -10.85
C GLY A 54 19.99 2.48 -9.76
N VAL A 55 19.01 2.70 -8.85
CA VAL A 55 18.71 1.73 -7.80
C VAL A 55 17.95 0.55 -8.39
N ARG A 56 18.52 -0.65 -8.24
CA ARG A 56 17.90 -1.89 -8.71
C ARG A 56 16.97 -2.44 -7.65
N TRP A 57 15.79 -2.88 -8.07
CA TRP A 57 14.93 -3.68 -7.21
C TRP A 57 15.56 -5.07 -7.05
N PRO A 58 15.49 -5.68 -5.85
CA PRO A 58 15.87 -7.07 -5.66
C PRO A 58 15.15 -7.99 -6.66
N GLN A 59 15.91 -8.78 -7.43
CA GLN A 59 15.35 -9.70 -8.42
C GLN A 59 15.13 -11.11 -7.88
N THR A 60 15.51 -11.38 -6.63
CA THR A 60 15.36 -12.69 -6.00
C THR A 60 13.91 -13.16 -6.06
N ASP A 61 13.70 -14.39 -6.51
CA ASP A 61 12.41 -15.05 -6.52
C ASP A 61 12.18 -15.74 -5.17
N TRP A 62 11.04 -15.44 -4.54
CA TRP A 62 10.63 -15.97 -3.25
C TRP A 62 9.52 -17.02 -3.38
N LYS A 63 9.45 -17.76 -4.49
CA LYS A 63 8.42 -18.78 -4.77
C LYS A 63 8.24 -19.86 -3.69
N SER A 64 9.26 -20.12 -2.87
CA SER A 64 9.19 -21.06 -1.75
C SER A 64 8.47 -20.49 -0.52
N PHE A 65 8.03 -19.23 -0.58
CA PHE A 65 7.29 -18.56 0.48
C PHE A 65 5.96 -18.05 -0.06
N ASN A 66 5.01 -17.82 0.83
CA ASN A 66 3.73 -17.23 0.46
C ASN A 66 3.88 -15.75 0.05
N ASN A 67 2.92 -15.29 -0.74
CA ASN A 67 2.68 -13.88 -0.99
C ASN A 67 1.20 -13.57 -0.75
N LEU A 68 0.71 -12.43 -1.24
CA LEU A 68 -0.68 -12.03 -1.03
C LEU A 68 -1.69 -13.02 -1.66
N VAL A 69 -1.32 -13.76 -2.72
CA VAL A 69 -2.20 -14.73 -3.40
C VAL A 69 -1.84 -16.20 -3.12
N GLN A 70 -0.57 -16.54 -3.05
CA GLN A 70 -0.06 -17.90 -2.82
C GLN A 70 0.06 -18.20 -1.32
N THR A 71 -0.07 -19.46 -0.92
CA THR A 71 -0.02 -19.92 0.48
C THR A 71 1.19 -20.79 0.82
N ALA A 72 2.24 -20.76 0.00
CA ALA A 72 3.41 -21.64 0.08
C ALA A 72 4.34 -21.46 1.30
N SER A 73 3.88 -20.87 2.41
CA SER A 73 4.77 -20.59 3.56
C SER A 73 5.07 -21.86 4.37
N PRO A 74 6.31 -22.04 4.86
CA PRO A 74 6.62 -23.12 5.78
C PRO A 74 5.76 -23.05 7.06
N PRO A 75 5.29 -24.20 7.58
CA PRO A 75 4.62 -24.24 8.88
C PRO A 75 5.59 -23.82 10.00
N VAL A 76 5.05 -23.62 11.21
CA VAL A 76 5.89 -23.41 12.41
C VAL A 76 6.83 -24.60 12.55
N GLY A 77 8.14 -24.33 12.51
CA GLY A 77 9.17 -25.37 12.52
C GLY A 77 9.55 -25.81 13.93
N ALA A 78 10.16 -26.99 14.05
CA ALA A 78 10.75 -27.45 15.30
C ALA A 78 12.13 -26.81 15.54
N LEU A 79 12.56 -26.79 16.81
CA LEU A 79 13.95 -26.48 17.16
C LEU A 79 14.87 -27.62 16.70
N PRO A 80 16.05 -27.32 16.15
CA PRO A 80 17.03 -28.33 15.81
C PRO A 80 17.52 -29.01 17.10
N LYS A 81 17.89 -30.29 17.00
CA LYS A 81 18.60 -30.94 18.10
C LYS A 81 20.00 -30.33 18.18
N ILE A 82 20.32 -29.76 19.33
CA ILE A 82 21.63 -29.17 19.62
C ILE A 82 22.28 -30.05 20.68
N ASP A 83 23.38 -30.70 20.30
CA ASP A 83 24.20 -31.44 21.26
C ASP A 83 25.15 -30.46 21.97
N GLY A 84 25.25 -30.57 23.30
CA GLY A 84 26.12 -29.73 24.14
C GLY A 84 25.59 -28.32 24.42
N PRO A 85 26.36 -27.49 25.16
CA PRO A 85 25.98 -26.12 25.48
C PRO A 85 25.93 -25.24 24.23
N ILE A 86 25.07 -24.22 24.25
CA ILE A 86 25.00 -23.23 23.16
C ILE A 86 26.19 -22.27 23.29
N ALA A 87 27.29 -22.65 22.63
CA ALA A 87 28.52 -21.86 22.53
C ALA A 87 28.73 -21.38 21.09
N GLY A 88 29.25 -20.17 20.94
CA GLY A 88 29.54 -19.53 19.66
C GLY A 88 30.54 -18.39 19.81
N ASN A 89 30.86 -17.71 18.71
CA ASN A 89 31.77 -16.57 18.64
C ASN A 89 30.99 -15.24 18.73
N ALA A 90 31.19 -14.52 19.83
CA ALA A 90 30.50 -13.25 20.10
C ALA A 90 30.88 -12.12 19.12
N GLU A 91 32.09 -12.11 18.56
CA GLU A 91 32.48 -11.09 17.56
C GLU A 91 31.77 -11.32 16.23
N ASN A 92 31.63 -12.58 15.81
CA ASN A 92 30.85 -12.95 14.65
C ASN A 92 29.35 -12.66 14.89
N GLY A 93 28.84 -13.01 16.07
CA GLY A 93 27.47 -12.69 16.49
C GLY A 93 27.18 -11.21 16.37
N LYS A 94 28.09 -10.35 16.87
CA LYS A 94 27.98 -8.89 16.76
C LYS A 94 27.87 -8.42 15.31
N LYS A 95 28.65 -9.00 14.39
CA LYS A 95 28.57 -8.66 12.96
C LYS A 95 27.23 -9.08 12.37
N LEU A 96 26.75 -10.27 12.70
CA LEU A 96 25.49 -10.82 12.21
C LEU A 96 24.27 -10.01 12.66
N VAL A 97 24.18 -9.64 13.94
CA VAL A 97 23.05 -8.84 14.46
C VAL A 97 23.02 -7.41 13.90
N LEU A 98 24.14 -6.92 13.38
CA LEU A 98 24.27 -5.62 12.72
C LEU A 98 24.12 -5.68 11.20
N ASP A 99 24.16 -6.87 10.60
CA ASP A 99 24.11 -7.05 9.16
C ASP A 99 22.70 -6.77 8.61
N ARG A 100 22.63 -5.76 7.74
CA ARG A 100 21.38 -5.32 7.12
C ARG A 100 21.02 -6.14 5.87
N SER A 101 21.99 -6.83 5.27
CA SER A 101 21.84 -7.50 3.98
C SER A 101 20.93 -8.73 4.07
N ARG A 102 20.79 -9.32 5.26
CA ARG A 102 20.03 -10.56 5.50
C ARG A 102 18.61 -10.37 6.00
N GLY A 103 18.04 -9.17 5.86
CA GLY A 103 16.64 -8.89 6.25
C GLY A 103 16.50 -7.78 7.28
N GLY A 104 17.43 -6.82 7.31
CA GLY A 104 17.35 -5.64 8.17
C GLY A 104 18.25 -5.68 9.41
N GLY A 105 18.70 -6.84 9.87
CA GLY A 105 19.54 -6.97 11.08
C GLY A 105 18.77 -6.71 12.38
N CYS A 106 19.19 -7.33 13.49
CA CYS A 106 18.48 -7.25 14.77
C CYS A 106 18.39 -5.81 15.31
N ILE A 107 19.44 -5.01 15.08
CA ILE A 107 19.47 -3.58 15.48
C ILE A 107 18.37 -2.74 14.83
N THR A 108 17.75 -3.22 13.74
CA THR A 108 16.63 -2.50 13.12
C THR A 108 15.40 -2.45 14.00
N CYS A 109 15.21 -3.46 14.86
CA CYS A 109 14.09 -3.50 15.78
C CYS A 109 14.51 -3.30 17.23
N HIS A 110 15.73 -3.71 17.59
CA HIS A 110 16.18 -3.77 18.97
C HIS A 110 17.29 -2.76 19.27
N ILE A 111 17.30 -2.31 20.53
CA ILE A 111 18.48 -1.69 21.15
C ILE A 111 19.39 -2.84 21.63
N LEU A 112 20.67 -2.81 21.24
CA LEU A 112 21.65 -3.88 21.50
C LEU A 112 22.81 -3.38 22.36
N GLY A 113 22.50 -2.73 23.48
CA GLY A 113 23.47 -1.98 24.26
C GLY A 113 24.04 -0.81 23.45
N ASN A 114 25.33 -0.50 23.67
CA ASN A 114 26.04 0.56 22.96
C ASN A 114 26.59 0.08 21.59
N THR A 115 25.89 -0.85 20.95
CA THR A 115 26.33 -1.49 19.71
C THR A 115 25.69 -0.85 18.49
N GLY A 116 26.53 -0.42 17.53
CA GLY A 116 26.06 0.20 16.30
C GLY A 116 25.48 1.60 16.51
N SER A 117 24.87 2.16 15.47
CA SER A 117 24.26 3.48 15.50
C SER A 117 22.81 3.41 15.02
N GLN A 118 21.98 4.31 15.57
CA GLN A 118 20.55 4.41 15.28
C GLN A 118 19.86 3.04 15.44
N PRO A 119 19.75 2.51 16.67
CA PRO A 119 18.91 1.34 16.91
C PRO A 119 17.45 1.67 16.67
N GLY A 120 16.65 0.65 16.41
CA GLY A 120 15.20 0.77 16.44
C GLY A 120 14.60 0.52 17.82
N ASN A 121 13.31 0.81 17.95
CA ASN A 121 12.52 0.50 19.14
C ASN A 121 11.15 -0.20 18.92
N PRO A 122 10.80 -0.83 17.77
CA PRO A 122 9.60 -1.66 17.71
C PRO A 122 9.78 -3.00 18.45
N GLY A 123 11.00 -3.45 18.68
CA GLY A 123 11.32 -4.61 19.52
C GLY A 123 11.80 -4.21 20.91
N PRO A 124 11.82 -5.13 21.89
CA PRO A 124 12.34 -4.86 23.22
C PRO A 124 13.81 -4.45 23.22
N ASP A 125 14.20 -3.65 24.21
CA ASP A 125 15.60 -3.35 24.50
C ASP A 125 16.30 -4.62 25.01
N LEU A 126 17.36 -5.04 24.31
CA LEU A 126 18.13 -6.25 24.61
C LEU A 126 19.46 -5.95 25.31
N SER A 127 19.71 -4.71 25.74
CA SER A 127 20.99 -4.29 26.35
C SER A 127 21.38 -5.08 27.60
N MET A 128 20.40 -5.66 28.30
CA MET A 128 20.61 -6.50 29.48
C MET A 128 20.20 -7.96 29.29
N ILE A 129 19.93 -8.39 28.06
CA ILE A 129 19.30 -9.69 27.80
C ILE A 129 20.15 -10.88 28.30
N GLY A 130 21.48 -10.76 28.24
CA GLY A 130 22.42 -11.77 28.71
C GLY A 130 22.48 -11.93 30.23
N ALA A 131 21.89 -11.01 30.98
CA ALA A 131 21.66 -11.13 32.43
C ALA A 131 20.26 -11.68 32.76
N GLN A 132 19.34 -11.71 31.79
CA GLN A 132 17.91 -11.99 32.01
C GLN A 132 17.45 -13.35 31.47
N ARG A 133 18.16 -13.89 30.46
CA ARG A 133 17.75 -15.10 29.73
C ARG A 133 18.90 -16.10 29.62
N THR A 134 18.54 -17.36 29.41
CA THR A 134 19.53 -18.42 29.15
C THR A 134 19.89 -18.48 27.66
N PRO A 135 21.05 -19.05 27.30
CA PRO A 135 21.41 -19.29 25.90
C PRO A 135 20.36 -20.10 25.12
N GLU A 136 19.74 -21.10 25.76
CA GLU A 136 18.71 -21.97 25.15
C GLU A 136 17.45 -21.19 24.81
N TRP A 137 17.02 -20.31 25.72
CA TRP A 137 15.88 -19.43 25.48
C TRP A 137 16.16 -18.48 24.31
N LEU A 138 17.35 -17.87 24.27
CA LEU A 138 17.73 -16.95 23.19
C LEU A 138 17.81 -17.66 21.85
N PHE A 139 18.39 -18.86 21.82
CA PHE A 139 18.45 -19.67 20.60
C PHE A 139 17.03 -19.96 20.10
N ALA A 140 16.14 -20.45 20.97
CA ALA A 140 14.78 -20.76 20.58
C ALA A 140 14.03 -19.53 20.06
N GLN A 141 14.19 -18.39 20.73
CA GLN A 141 13.57 -17.12 20.35
C GLN A 141 14.06 -16.62 18.97
N ILE A 142 15.35 -16.77 18.65
CA ILE A 142 15.91 -16.40 17.34
C ILE A 142 15.50 -17.39 16.26
N TRP A 143 15.54 -18.69 16.58
CA TRP A 143 15.29 -19.75 15.61
C TRP A 143 13.83 -19.80 15.16
N GLU A 144 12.90 -19.81 16.12
CA GLU A 144 11.47 -19.91 15.88
C GLU A 144 10.66 -19.22 17.00
N PRO A 145 10.45 -17.89 16.90
CA PRO A 145 9.70 -17.15 17.90
C PRO A 145 8.20 -17.49 17.90
N ARG A 146 7.69 -18.17 16.86
CA ARG A 146 6.27 -18.57 16.79
C ARG A 146 5.91 -19.69 17.78
N LEU A 147 6.89 -20.40 18.31
CA LEU A 147 6.68 -21.41 19.36
C LEU A 147 6.18 -20.78 20.67
N THR A 148 6.60 -19.55 20.97
CA THR A 148 6.18 -18.82 22.18
C THR A 148 5.04 -17.84 21.88
N ASN A 149 5.07 -17.20 20.71
CA ASN A 149 4.02 -16.29 20.26
C ASN A 149 3.67 -16.56 18.79
N PRO A 150 2.56 -17.25 18.49
CA PRO A 150 2.12 -17.52 17.12
C PRO A 150 1.93 -16.25 16.27
N GLN A 151 1.69 -15.10 16.90
CA GLN A 151 1.52 -13.80 16.25
C GLN A 151 2.80 -12.94 16.27
N SER A 152 3.95 -13.53 16.60
CA SER A 152 5.24 -12.84 16.63
C SER A 152 5.50 -12.08 15.33
N PHE A 153 5.95 -10.83 15.46
CA PHE A 153 6.54 -10.06 14.36
C PHE A 153 8.07 -10.11 14.40
N MET A 154 8.69 -10.90 15.28
CA MET A 154 10.09 -11.30 15.09
C MET A 154 10.12 -12.38 13.99
N PRO A 155 10.95 -12.23 12.94
CA PRO A 155 11.05 -13.23 11.88
C PRO A 155 11.53 -14.58 12.42
N PRO A 156 11.02 -15.70 11.88
CA PRO A 156 11.49 -17.04 12.21
C PRO A 156 12.80 -17.37 11.49
N TRP A 157 13.89 -16.75 11.96
CA TRP A 157 15.15 -16.67 11.23
C TRP A 157 15.78 -18.03 10.90
N GLY A 158 15.67 -18.99 11.80
CA GLY A 158 16.23 -20.34 11.62
C GLY A 158 15.37 -21.20 10.71
N THR A 159 14.08 -21.35 11.04
CA THR A 159 13.17 -22.24 10.30
C THR A 159 12.88 -21.74 8.87
N HIS A 160 13.03 -20.44 8.60
CA HIS A 160 12.96 -19.88 7.24
C HIS A 160 14.32 -19.84 6.52
N GLY A 161 15.35 -20.46 7.10
CA GLY A 161 16.66 -20.63 6.50
C GLY A 161 17.43 -19.32 6.29
N VAL A 162 17.14 -18.27 7.08
CA VAL A 162 17.90 -17.02 7.01
C VAL A 162 19.24 -17.19 7.70
N PHE A 163 19.31 -17.90 8.82
CA PHE A 163 20.54 -18.19 9.56
C PHE A 163 20.69 -19.69 9.84
N SER A 164 21.93 -20.18 9.80
CA SER A 164 22.32 -21.52 10.22
C SER A 164 22.36 -21.67 11.75
N VAL A 165 22.48 -22.91 12.24
CA VAL A 165 22.59 -23.21 13.68
C VAL A 165 23.81 -22.51 14.29
N GLU A 166 24.94 -22.54 13.59
CA GLU A 166 26.21 -21.94 14.01
C GLU A 166 26.10 -20.41 14.05
N GLU A 167 25.45 -19.80 13.06
CA GLU A 167 25.23 -18.35 13.06
C GLU A 167 24.32 -17.91 14.21
N VAL A 168 23.27 -18.68 14.53
CA VAL A 168 22.41 -18.39 15.68
C VAL A 168 23.18 -18.59 16.99
N ARG A 169 24.04 -19.61 17.10
CA ARG A 169 24.95 -19.79 18.25
C ARG A 169 25.88 -18.58 18.44
N ASP A 170 26.46 -18.06 17.36
CA ASP A 170 27.30 -16.86 17.40
C ASP A 170 26.50 -15.63 17.88
N MET A 171 25.28 -15.44 17.38
CA MET A 171 24.39 -14.35 17.85
C MET A 171 24.04 -14.50 19.32
N VAL A 172 23.71 -15.70 19.79
CA VAL A 172 23.43 -15.97 21.21
C VAL A 172 24.66 -15.64 22.06
N ALA A 173 25.86 -16.06 21.64
CA ALA A 173 27.10 -15.75 22.34
C ALA A 173 27.31 -14.23 22.48
N PHE A 174 27.00 -13.45 21.43
CA PHE A 174 27.02 -11.99 21.51
C PHE A 174 25.96 -11.44 22.48
N LEU A 175 24.71 -11.88 22.38
CA LEU A 175 23.62 -11.39 23.24
C LEU A 175 23.88 -11.71 24.72
N MET A 176 24.54 -12.82 25.03
CA MET A 176 24.97 -13.17 26.39
C MET A 176 26.02 -12.20 26.97
N THR A 177 26.71 -11.42 26.13
CA THR A 177 27.61 -10.35 26.59
C THR A 177 26.88 -9.08 27.02
N LEU A 178 25.61 -8.90 26.61
CA LEU A 178 24.82 -7.71 26.89
C LEU A 178 24.23 -7.77 28.30
N LYS A 179 24.86 -7.07 29.24
CA LYS A 179 24.51 -7.08 30.69
C LYS A 179 24.38 -5.69 31.30
N THR A 180 24.44 -4.63 30.49
CA THR A 180 24.42 -3.24 30.95
C THR A 180 23.40 -2.45 30.13
N PRO A 181 22.61 -1.54 30.73
CA PRO A 181 21.71 -0.67 29.99
C PRO A 181 22.42 0.07 28.85
N ALA A 182 21.70 0.38 27.76
CA ALA A 182 22.21 1.26 26.72
C ALA A 182 22.37 2.69 27.23
N GLU A 183 23.46 3.33 26.85
CA GLU A 183 23.76 4.72 27.08
C GLU A 183 23.79 5.46 25.73
N PHE A 184 23.00 6.53 25.63
CA PHE A 184 22.91 7.33 24.42
C PHE A 184 23.57 8.69 24.66
N LYS A 185 24.36 9.17 23.70
CA LYS A 185 25.05 10.46 23.79
C LYS A 185 24.08 11.65 23.79
N SER A 186 22.89 11.45 23.24
CA SER A 186 21.83 12.46 23.20
C SER A 186 20.45 11.82 23.00
N ASP A 187 19.39 12.58 23.25
CA ASP A 187 18.02 12.18 22.96
C ASP A 187 17.79 11.89 21.46
N LYS A 188 18.61 12.45 20.56
CA LYS A 188 18.53 12.16 19.12
C LYS A 188 19.03 10.77 18.75
N GLU A 189 19.91 10.18 19.56
CA GLU A 189 20.43 8.82 19.35
C GLU A 189 19.55 7.76 20.00
N ASN A 190 18.73 8.14 20.98
CA ASN A 190 17.79 7.25 21.66
C ASN A 190 16.47 7.15 20.87
N PRO A 191 16.12 6.00 20.28
CA PRO A 191 14.89 5.86 19.50
C PRO A 191 13.61 6.08 20.32
N ASN A 192 13.66 5.90 21.65
CA ASN A 192 12.52 6.15 22.53
C ASN A 192 12.28 7.64 22.82
N LYS A 193 13.25 8.51 22.52
CA LYS A 193 13.17 9.95 22.74
C LYS A 193 13.27 10.78 21.46
N ARG A 194 13.74 10.17 20.37
CA ARG A 194 13.89 10.85 19.09
C ARG A 194 12.52 11.33 18.57
N PRO A 195 12.33 12.64 18.33
CA PRO A 195 11.04 13.18 17.92
C PRO A 195 10.67 12.65 16.54
N ALA A 196 9.40 12.29 16.35
CA ALA A 196 8.88 11.86 15.05
C ALA A 196 9.18 12.93 13.97
N PRO A 197 9.55 12.52 12.75
CA PRO A 197 9.84 13.46 11.67
C PRO A 197 8.56 14.20 11.27
N VAL A 198 8.68 15.51 11.10
CA VAL A 198 7.62 16.36 10.55
C VAL A 198 8.04 16.75 9.13
N GLU A 199 7.19 16.47 8.15
CA GLU A 199 7.41 16.95 6.79
C GLU A 199 7.00 18.43 6.71
N THR A 200 7.98 19.31 6.55
CA THR A 200 7.76 20.76 6.47
C THR A 200 7.88 21.30 5.05
N ARG A 201 8.31 20.48 4.07
CA ARG A 201 8.45 20.95 2.70
C ARG A 201 7.08 21.27 2.08
N PRO A 202 6.95 22.37 1.34
CA PRO A 202 5.73 22.67 0.61
C PRO A 202 5.47 21.63 -0.50
N ASN A 203 4.44 20.79 -0.35
CA ASN A 203 4.10 19.72 -1.30
C ASN A 203 3.83 20.23 -2.73
N LEU A 204 3.31 21.45 -2.88
CA LEU A 204 2.89 22.01 -4.18
C LEU A 204 3.93 22.95 -4.79
N ASP A 205 5.07 23.16 -4.15
CA ASP A 205 6.15 23.96 -4.70
C ASP A 205 7.02 23.09 -5.61
N PRO A 206 7.09 23.36 -6.93
CA PRO A 206 7.89 22.56 -7.86
C PRO A 206 9.40 22.65 -7.63
N THR A 207 9.88 23.65 -6.89
CA THR A 207 11.30 23.77 -6.53
C THR A 207 11.70 22.79 -5.42
N GLU A 208 10.75 22.38 -4.58
CA GLU A 208 10.94 21.45 -3.45
C GLU A 208 10.41 20.04 -3.77
N ASN A 209 9.30 19.96 -4.51
CA ASN A 209 8.64 18.73 -4.92
C ASN A 209 8.54 18.61 -6.44
N PRO A 210 9.45 17.83 -7.09
CA PRO A 210 9.38 17.58 -8.53
C PRO A 210 8.06 16.99 -9.02
N ALA A 211 7.28 16.33 -8.16
CA ALA A 211 5.96 15.84 -8.54
C ALA A 211 4.91 16.95 -8.76
N ALA A 212 5.12 18.16 -8.23
CA ALA A 212 4.25 19.29 -8.53
C ALA A 212 4.32 19.66 -10.02
N PHE A 213 5.50 19.63 -10.64
CA PHE A 213 5.65 19.80 -12.09
C PHE A 213 4.98 18.67 -12.90
N ILE A 214 4.92 17.47 -12.34
CA ILE A 214 4.23 16.34 -12.98
C ILE A 214 2.70 16.57 -13.03
N ALA A 215 2.13 17.36 -12.11
CA ALA A 215 0.72 17.76 -12.18
C ALA A 215 0.42 18.60 -13.44
N ASP A 216 1.33 19.49 -13.84
CA ASP A 216 1.19 20.28 -15.07
C ASP A 216 1.23 19.40 -16.32
N LYS A 217 2.09 18.38 -16.33
CA LYS A 217 2.09 17.34 -17.37
C LYS A 217 0.75 16.60 -17.42
N GLY A 218 0.14 16.33 -16.26
CA GLY A 218 -1.19 15.72 -16.17
C GLY A 218 -2.28 16.61 -16.75
N ALA A 219 -2.24 17.90 -16.46
CA ALA A 219 -3.15 18.89 -17.01
C ALA A 219 -3.01 19.03 -18.54
N ALA A 220 -1.79 18.93 -19.06
CA ALA A 220 -1.52 18.89 -20.51
C ALA A 220 -2.06 17.59 -21.14
N ALA A 221 -1.77 16.43 -20.55
CA ALA A 221 -2.26 15.14 -21.01
C ALA A 221 -3.80 15.07 -21.02
N PHE A 222 -4.47 15.71 -20.05
CA PHE A 222 -5.93 15.79 -19.99
C PHE A 222 -6.56 16.53 -21.18
N ARG A 223 -5.80 17.45 -21.81
CA ARG A 223 -6.24 18.23 -22.98
C ARG A 223 -5.79 17.64 -24.31
N ALA A 224 -4.87 16.67 -24.29
CA ALA A 224 -4.37 16.04 -25.50
C ALA A 224 -5.39 15.04 -26.06
N ALA A 225 -5.60 15.08 -27.37
CA ALA A 225 -6.46 14.11 -28.06
C ALA A 225 -5.78 12.73 -28.09
N GLY A 226 -6.54 11.69 -27.76
CA GLY A 226 -6.12 10.30 -27.92
C GLY A 226 -6.33 9.79 -29.35
N PRO A 227 -5.98 8.51 -29.62
CA PRO A 227 -6.13 7.88 -30.94
C PRO A 227 -7.54 7.93 -31.55
N LYS A 228 -8.59 8.06 -30.74
CA LYS A 228 -9.97 8.23 -31.22
C LYS A 228 -10.34 9.69 -31.53
N GLY A 229 -9.38 10.61 -31.50
CA GLY A 229 -9.57 12.03 -31.78
C GLY A 229 -10.26 12.82 -30.67
N GLN A 230 -10.52 12.20 -29.51
CA GLN A 230 -11.12 12.83 -28.34
C GLN A 230 -10.09 13.01 -27.23
N ALA A 231 -10.21 14.10 -26.48
CA ALA A 231 -9.47 14.39 -25.25
C ALA A 231 -10.38 14.28 -24.01
N CYS A 232 -9.80 14.16 -22.82
CA CYS A 232 -10.58 14.10 -21.57
C CYS A 232 -11.43 15.38 -21.38
N ILE A 233 -10.86 16.53 -21.75
CA ILE A 233 -11.49 17.85 -21.66
C ILE A 233 -12.77 17.99 -22.52
N ASP A 234 -12.92 17.19 -23.58
CA ASP A 234 -14.09 17.27 -24.47
C ASP A 234 -15.37 16.81 -23.74
N CYS A 235 -15.23 15.85 -22.83
CA CYS A 235 -16.31 15.35 -21.98
C CYS A 235 -16.36 16.05 -20.60
N HIS A 236 -15.20 16.44 -20.07
CA HIS A 236 -15.05 17.02 -18.72
C HIS A 236 -14.61 18.50 -18.78
N ARG A 237 -15.46 19.34 -19.38
CA ARG A 237 -15.14 20.74 -19.75
C ARG A 237 -14.65 21.63 -18.61
N ASP A 238 -15.16 21.42 -17.40
CA ASP A 238 -14.66 22.06 -16.18
C ASP A 238 -14.12 20.99 -15.23
N PRO A 239 -12.82 20.63 -15.33
CA PRO A 239 -12.23 19.61 -14.48
C PRO A 239 -12.18 20.04 -13.01
N ALA A 240 -12.02 21.33 -12.71
CA ALA A 240 -11.98 21.82 -11.34
C ALA A 240 -13.31 21.59 -10.63
N GLN A 241 -14.43 21.81 -11.33
CA GLN A 241 -15.75 21.47 -10.82
C GLN A 241 -16.02 19.97 -10.83
N ALA A 242 -15.72 19.28 -11.93
CA ALA A 242 -16.07 17.87 -12.11
C ALA A 242 -15.31 16.93 -11.15
N PHE A 243 -14.06 17.26 -10.81
CA PHE A 243 -13.21 16.43 -9.96
C PHE A 243 -12.95 17.04 -8.58
N ALA A 244 -13.68 18.09 -8.19
CA ALA A 244 -13.54 18.80 -6.91
C ALA A 244 -13.53 17.89 -5.67
N VAL A 245 -14.24 16.75 -5.73
CA VAL A 245 -14.31 15.75 -4.65
C VAL A 245 -13.90 14.34 -5.09
N TRP A 246 -13.79 14.09 -6.40
CA TRP A 246 -13.65 12.74 -6.94
C TRP A 246 -12.41 12.02 -6.43
N GLY A 247 -11.25 12.70 -6.44
CA GLY A 247 -10.00 12.11 -5.96
C GLY A 247 -10.02 11.73 -4.47
N ALA A 248 -10.85 12.39 -3.66
CA ALA A 248 -11.03 12.08 -2.23
C ALA A 248 -12.06 10.95 -2.00
N GLN A 249 -12.81 10.56 -3.02
CA GLN A 249 -13.81 9.49 -2.99
C GLN A 249 -13.32 8.17 -3.61
N MET A 250 -12.09 8.15 -4.12
CA MET A 250 -11.42 6.96 -4.65
C MET A 250 -10.60 6.25 -3.56
N PRO A 251 -10.41 4.91 -3.64
CA PRO A 251 -10.88 4.00 -4.68
C PRO A 251 -12.39 3.66 -4.59
N SER A 252 -12.94 3.06 -5.65
CA SER A 252 -14.34 2.63 -5.71
C SER A 252 -14.50 1.20 -6.26
N TYR A 253 -15.54 0.49 -5.82
CA TYR A 253 -15.85 -0.85 -6.32
C TYR A 253 -16.60 -0.78 -7.66
N GLU A 254 -16.06 -1.45 -8.68
CA GLU A 254 -16.66 -1.56 -10.02
C GLU A 254 -17.31 -2.94 -10.18
N PRO A 255 -18.66 -3.04 -10.16
CA PRO A 255 -19.37 -4.30 -10.21
C PRO A 255 -19.15 -5.06 -11.53
N ARG A 256 -18.91 -4.36 -12.65
CA ARG A 256 -18.66 -5.00 -13.95
C ARG A 256 -17.32 -5.75 -14.00
N LEU A 257 -16.42 -5.46 -13.06
CA LEU A 257 -15.10 -6.09 -12.94
C LEU A 257 -14.95 -6.95 -11.67
N ASP A 258 -15.96 -7.00 -10.81
CA ASP A 258 -15.87 -7.55 -9.44
C ASP A 258 -14.60 -7.10 -8.68
N LYS A 259 -14.30 -5.80 -8.74
CA LYS A 259 -13.00 -5.29 -8.29
C LYS A 259 -13.05 -3.84 -7.83
N VAL A 260 -12.22 -3.53 -6.83
CA VAL A 260 -11.92 -2.16 -6.44
C VAL A 260 -10.92 -1.53 -7.41
N LEU A 261 -11.29 -0.39 -7.99
CA LEU A 261 -10.43 0.40 -8.86
C LEU A 261 -9.85 1.59 -8.10
N GLY A 262 -8.52 1.70 -8.12
CA GLY A 262 -7.81 2.93 -7.79
C GLY A 262 -7.87 3.94 -8.94
N VAL A 263 -7.33 5.15 -8.71
CA VAL A 263 -7.32 6.22 -9.71
C VAL A 263 -6.55 5.81 -10.96
N GLU A 264 -5.37 5.20 -10.79
CA GLU A 264 -4.45 4.82 -11.86
C GLU A 264 -5.06 3.74 -12.78
N GLU A 265 -5.76 2.77 -12.19
CA GLU A 265 -6.46 1.74 -12.97
C GLU A 265 -7.69 2.32 -13.68
N PHE A 266 -8.48 3.15 -12.99
CA PHE A 266 -9.63 3.82 -13.58
C PHE A 266 -9.23 4.65 -14.80
N VAL A 267 -8.17 5.47 -14.68
CA VAL A 267 -7.64 6.29 -15.80
C VAL A 267 -7.27 5.42 -16.99
N THR A 268 -6.55 4.31 -16.76
CA THR A 268 -6.16 3.38 -17.84
C THR A 268 -7.38 2.84 -18.57
N ARG A 269 -8.34 2.28 -17.82
CA ARG A 269 -9.52 1.63 -18.40
C ARG A 269 -10.46 2.62 -19.06
N HIS A 270 -10.61 3.81 -18.48
CA HIS A 270 -11.46 4.86 -19.03
C HIS A 270 -10.89 5.40 -20.34
N ALA A 271 -9.59 5.71 -20.39
CA ALA A 271 -8.92 6.21 -21.59
C ALA A 271 -9.06 5.24 -22.78
N ARG A 272 -8.90 3.93 -22.55
CA ARG A 272 -9.12 2.89 -23.59
C ARG A 272 -10.52 2.94 -24.19
N ALA A 273 -11.53 3.02 -23.33
CA ALA A 273 -12.93 3.02 -23.74
C ALA A 273 -13.29 4.30 -24.52
N THR A 274 -12.80 5.47 -24.09
CA THR A 274 -13.20 6.78 -24.61
C THR A 274 -12.22 7.34 -25.63
N THR A 275 -11.06 7.83 -25.21
CA THR A 275 -10.07 8.51 -26.05
C THR A 275 -9.22 7.55 -26.89
N GLY A 276 -9.26 6.25 -26.57
CA GLY A 276 -8.37 5.23 -27.12
C GLY A 276 -6.96 5.29 -26.56
N GLY A 277 -6.72 6.10 -25.52
CA GLY A 277 -5.40 6.27 -24.92
C GLY A 277 -4.94 5.00 -24.19
N GLU A 278 -3.70 4.58 -24.46
CA GLU A 278 -3.03 3.50 -23.75
C GLU A 278 -2.07 4.10 -22.71
N PHE A 279 -2.57 4.22 -21.48
CA PHE A 279 -1.79 4.73 -20.34
C PHE A 279 -1.70 3.67 -19.23
N PRO A 280 -0.91 2.59 -19.41
CA PRO A 280 -0.79 1.54 -18.40
C PRO A 280 -0.47 2.11 -17.02
N MET A 281 -0.96 1.46 -15.97
CA MET A 281 -0.66 1.85 -14.60
C MET A 281 0.84 2.02 -14.39
N GLN A 282 1.22 3.05 -13.63
CA GLN A 282 2.61 3.39 -13.32
C GLN A 282 3.45 3.89 -14.52
N SER A 283 2.85 4.08 -15.71
CA SER A 283 3.48 4.87 -16.77
C SER A 283 3.52 6.36 -16.40
N GLU A 284 4.43 7.13 -17.02
CA GLU A 284 4.58 8.56 -16.74
C GLU A 284 3.25 9.33 -16.95
N THR A 285 2.57 9.10 -18.09
CA THR A 285 1.30 9.76 -18.40
C THR A 285 0.19 9.35 -17.42
N ASN A 286 0.13 8.08 -17.02
CA ASN A 286 -0.85 7.59 -16.05
C ASN A 286 -0.65 8.26 -14.68
N LEU A 287 0.59 8.29 -14.18
CA LEU A 287 0.92 8.94 -12.90
C LEU A 287 0.67 10.45 -12.94
N ALA A 288 0.96 11.11 -14.08
CA ALA A 288 0.70 12.52 -14.26
C ALA A 288 -0.80 12.85 -14.21
N LEU A 289 -1.63 12.07 -14.93
CA LEU A 289 -3.09 12.19 -14.86
C LEU A 289 -3.63 11.89 -13.46
N ALA A 290 -3.12 10.86 -12.79
CA ALA A 290 -3.53 10.50 -11.43
C ALA A 290 -3.20 11.61 -10.42
N ILE A 291 -2.01 12.22 -10.50
CA ILE A 291 -1.65 13.38 -9.68
C ILE A 291 -2.59 14.55 -9.98
N TYR A 292 -2.78 14.90 -11.25
CA TYR A 292 -3.64 16.03 -11.63
C TYR A 292 -5.07 15.87 -11.10
N LEU A 293 -5.71 14.72 -11.36
CA LEU A 293 -7.09 14.47 -10.96
C LEU A 293 -7.26 14.45 -9.43
N ARG A 294 -6.29 13.93 -8.69
CA ARG A 294 -6.32 13.94 -7.22
C ARG A 294 -6.02 15.33 -6.65
N ALA A 295 -5.13 16.10 -7.27
CA ALA A 295 -4.80 17.46 -6.84
C ALA A 295 -6.00 18.41 -6.91
N LEU A 296 -6.92 18.20 -7.87
CA LEU A 296 -8.19 18.94 -7.96
C LEU A 296 -9.11 18.74 -6.73
N ALA A 297 -8.91 17.65 -5.98
CA ALA A 297 -9.63 17.35 -4.74
C ALA A 297 -8.80 17.63 -3.47
N ASN A 298 -7.68 18.34 -3.56
CA ASN A 298 -6.86 18.67 -2.39
C ASN A 298 -7.65 19.44 -1.32
N GLY A 299 -7.37 19.14 -0.06
CA GLY A 299 -8.06 19.72 1.09
C GLY A 299 -9.41 19.07 1.41
N GLN A 300 -10.00 18.30 0.50
CA GLN A 300 -11.21 17.53 0.77
C GLN A 300 -10.94 16.41 1.77
N PRO A 301 -11.90 16.08 2.65
CA PRO A 301 -11.80 14.92 3.51
C PRO A 301 -11.94 13.64 2.68
N ILE A 302 -11.04 12.69 2.90
CA ILE A 302 -11.10 11.35 2.30
C ILE A 302 -12.40 10.66 2.75
N ARG A 303 -13.18 10.16 1.79
CA ARG A 303 -14.44 9.47 2.04
C ARG A 303 -14.79 8.53 0.88
N VAL A 304 -14.54 7.24 1.06
CA VAL A 304 -14.89 6.19 0.10
C VAL A 304 -16.26 5.57 0.40
N ASP A 305 -16.95 5.09 -0.63
CA ASP A 305 -18.20 4.34 -0.49
C ASP A 305 -17.93 2.84 -0.34
N THR A 306 -18.32 2.29 0.82
CA THR A 306 -18.17 0.87 1.16
C THR A 306 -19.50 0.14 1.29
N ARG A 307 -20.62 0.80 0.96
CA ARG A 307 -21.99 0.31 1.27
C ARG A 307 -22.47 -0.80 0.34
N SER A 308 -21.92 -0.93 -0.86
CA SER A 308 -22.33 -2.00 -1.77
C SER A 308 -21.84 -3.36 -1.24
N PRO A 309 -22.55 -4.47 -1.51
CA PRO A 309 -22.11 -5.80 -1.06
C PRO A 309 -20.69 -6.15 -1.52
N GLY A 310 -20.35 -5.80 -2.77
CA GLY A 310 -19.01 -6.01 -3.32
C GLY A 310 -17.93 -5.17 -2.65
N ALA A 311 -18.22 -3.90 -2.32
CA ALA A 311 -17.29 -3.04 -1.59
C ALA A 311 -17.10 -3.50 -0.13
N THR A 312 -18.17 -3.94 0.53
CA THR A 312 -18.09 -4.54 1.88
C THR A 312 -17.22 -5.81 1.87
N ALA A 313 -17.42 -6.69 0.89
CA ALA A 313 -16.61 -7.89 0.74
C ALA A 313 -15.14 -7.56 0.43
N ALA A 314 -14.89 -6.55 -0.42
CA ALA A 314 -13.55 -6.06 -0.72
C ALA A 314 -12.84 -5.48 0.50
N LEU A 315 -13.56 -4.71 1.32
CA LEU A 315 -13.05 -4.15 2.56
C LEU A 315 -12.61 -5.27 3.53
N ALA A 316 -13.45 -6.29 3.72
CA ALA A 316 -13.12 -7.43 4.58
C ALA A 316 -11.88 -8.20 4.08
N ARG A 317 -11.78 -8.45 2.76
CA ARG A 317 -10.59 -9.08 2.17
C ARG A 317 -9.35 -8.20 2.32
N GLY A 318 -9.48 -6.89 2.13
CA GLY A 318 -8.37 -5.94 2.30
C GLY A 318 -7.82 -5.94 3.71
N GLN A 319 -8.71 -5.96 4.72
CA GLN A 319 -8.32 -6.09 6.13
C GLN A 319 -7.59 -7.41 6.39
N ALA A 320 -8.13 -8.53 5.91
CA ALA A 320 -7.49 -9.84 6.05
C ALA A 320 -6.11 -9.90 5.36
N LEU A 321 -5.96 -9.27 4.20
CA LEU A 321 -4.69 -9.17 3.48
C LEU A 321 -3.66 -8.32 4.25
N MET A 322 -4.09 -7.26 4.94
CA MET A 322 -3.20 -6.44 5.78
C MET A 322 -2.68 -7.17 7.03
N ASP A 323 -3.41 -8.18 7.50
CA ASP A 323 -3.02 -9.08 8.60
C ASP A 323 -2.22 -10.30 8.13
N LYS A 324 -2.26 -10.62 6.83
CA LYS A 324 -1.57 -11.78 6.27
C LYS A 324 -0.06 -11.60 6.33
N LYS A 325 0.62 -12.48 7.07
CA LYS A 325 2.08 -12.56 7.08
C LYS A 325 2.58 -13.19 5.78
N VAL A 326 3.53 -12.55 5.10
CA VAL A 326 4.06 -13.00 3.80
C VAL A 326 5.59 -12.96 3.73
N GLY A 327 6.15 -13.71 2.79
CA GLY A 327 7.57 -13.73 2.47
C GLY A 327 8.46 -14.45 3.48
N GLN A 328 9.75 -14.53 3.16
CA GLN A 328 10.74 -15.19 4.03
C GLN A 328 10.81 -14.55 5.42
N LEU A 329 10.55 -13.25 5.55
CA LEU A 329 10.60 -12.57 6.84
C LEU A 329 9.29 -12.65 7.64
N ASN A 330 8.23 -13.25 7.07
CA ASN A 330 6.96 -13.55 7.73
C ASN A 330 6.29 -12.33 8.39
N PHE A 331 6.26 -11.20 7.67
CA PHE A 331 5.65 -9.96 8.14
C PHE A 331 4.31 -9.68 7.47
N SER A 332 3.40 -9.04 8.20
CA SER A 332 2.16 -8.43 7.69
C SER A 332 2.30 -6.91 7.60
N CYS A 333 1.36 -6.23 6.94
CA CYS A 333 1.34 -4.76 6.94
C CYS A 333 1.19 -4.20 8.37
N ARG A 334 0.33 -4.85 9.18
CA ARG A 334 0.07 -4.44 10.57
C ARG A 334 1.28 -4.61 11.48
N ASP A 335 2.16 -5.56 11.23
CA ASP A 335 3.36 -5.75 12.07
C ASP A 335 4.25 -4.50 12.12
N CYS A 336 4.35 -3.75 11.02
CA CYS A 336 5.15 -2.53 10.95
C CYS A 336 4.32 -1.24 11.09
N HIS A 337 3.04 -1.25 10.72
CA HIS A 337 2.22 -0.05 10.65
C HIS A 337 1.11 0.04 11.70
N ASP A 338 0.87 -0.98 12.51
CA ASP A 338 -0.05 -0.88 13.63
C ASP A 338 0.63 -0.18 14.82
N PRO A 339 0.08 0.92 15.38
CA PRO A 339 0.65 1.59 16.56
C PRO A 339 0.87 0.69 17.78
N GLU A 340 0.12 -0.41 17.91
CA GLU A 340 0.32 -1.40 18.99
C GLU A 340 1.47 -2.38 18.71
N ARG A 341 2.07 -2.31 17.51
CA ARG A 341 3.22 -3.10 17.06
C ARG A 341 4.36 -2.17 16.63
N GLY A 342 4.77 -2.19 15.37
CA GLY A 342 5.84 -1.33 14.86
C GLY A 342 5.43 0.09 14.47
N GLY A 343 4.13 0.39 14.39
CA GLY A 343 3.66 1.70 13.95
C GLY A 343 4.08 2.79 14.93
N ASN A 344 4.49 3.95 14.40
CA ASN A 344 4.99 5.10 15.16
C ASN A 344 6.32 4.86 15.90
N HIS A 345 7.11 3.88 15.48
CA HIS A 345 8.45 3.57 16.01
C HIS A 345 9.56 3.87 15.00
N TRP A 346 10.79 3.95 15.51
CA TRP A 346 12.00 4.07 14.71
C TRP A 346 12.51 2.68 14.33
N PHE A 347 12.64 2.44 13.03
CA PHE A 347 13.36 1.32 12.43
C PHE A 347 14.71 1.86 11.97
N ARG A 348 15.65 1.93 12.91
CA ARG A 348 16.89 2.69 12.77
C ARG A 348 16.65 4.16 12.44
N GLY A 349 17.21 4.62 11.32
CA GLY A 349 17.07 5.98 10.81
C GLY A 349 15.69 6.29 10.22
N GLN A 350 14.82 5.28 10.02
CA GLN A 350 13.52 5.44 9.38
C GLN A 350 12.40 5.39 10.40
N TYR A 351 11.56 6.43 10.44
CA TYR A 351 10.33 6.40 11.22
C TYR A 351 9.23 5.73 10.41
N VAL A 352 8.58 4.72 10.98
CA VAL A 352 7.48 4.01 10.31
C VAL A 352 6.17 4.54 10.87
N SER A 353 5.45 5.32 10.07
CA SER A 353 4.14 5.87 10.48
C SER A 353 3.09 4.78 10.62
N GLY A 354 2.17 4.98 11.57
CA GLY A 354 1.01 4.11 11.72
C GLY A 354 0.06 4.12 10.51
N LEU A 355 -0.82 3.12 10.39
CA LEU A 355 -1.82 2.99 9.32
C LEU A 355 -2.70 4.23 9.10
N PRO A 356 -3.15 4.96 10.15
CA PRO A 356 -3.68 6.30 9.98
C PRO A 356 -2.52 7.21 9.57
N ASN A 357 -2.63 7.92 8.44
CA ASN A 357 -1.66 8.85 7.82
C ASN A 357 -0.83 8.30 6.64
N LEU A 358 -1.08 7.08 6.16
CA LEU A 358 -0.27 6.50 5.07
C LEU A 358 -0.75 6.85 3.66
N LEU A 359 -2.01 7.27 3.44
CA LEU A 359 -2.59 7.23 2.09
C LEU A 359 -2.85 8.60 1.45
N GLY A 360 -3.22 9.61 2.23
CA GLY A 360 -3.75 10.88 1.71
C GLY A 360 -2.81 11.71 0.85
N HIS A 361 -1.55 11.29 0.69
CA HIS A 361 -0.52 11.99 -0.05
C HIS A 361 0.00 11.23 -1.28
N PHE A 362 -0.64 10.12 -1.67
CA PHE A 362 -0.30 9.35 -2.87
C PHE A 362 -1.10 9.84 -4.10
N PRO A 363 -0.52 9.85 -5.32
CA PRO A 363 0.89 9.57 -5.63
C PRO A 363 1.87 10.56 -5.01
N THR A 364 3.07 10.08 -4.66
CA THR A 364 4.08 10.85 -3.92
C THR A 364 5.46 10.76 -4.56
N TRP A 365 6.20 11.86 -4.55
CA TRP A 365 7.63 11.87 -4.88
C TRP A 365 8.44 11.16 -3.79
N ARG A 366 9.24 10.18 -4.19
CA ARG A 366 10.15 9.42 -3.32
C ARG A 366 11.57 9.97 -3.46
N THR A 367 12.04 10.76 -2.50
CA THR A 367 13.37 11.39 -2.61
C THR A 367 14.50 10.38 -2.63
N ALA A 368 14.36 9.22 -1.98
CA ALA A 368 15.36 8.17 -2.05
C ALA A 368 15.47 7.52 -3.45
N ARG A 369 14.43 7.68 -4.29
CA ARG A 369 14.30 6.98 -5.59
C ARG A 369 14.32 7.92 -6.80
N GLY A 370 14.07 9.20 -6.59
CA GLY A 370 14.02 10.20 -7.65
C GLY A 370 12.86 9.96 -8.62
N GLU A 371 11.72 9.47 -8.12
CA GLU A 371 10.53 9.20 -8.94
C GLU A 371 9.22 9.28 -8.15
N VAL A 372 8.10 9.34 -8.86
CA VAL A 372 6.75 9.25 -8.30
C VAL A 372 6.36 7.80 -8.06
N TRP A 373 5.82 7.51 -6.89
CA TRP A 373 5.18 6.25 -6.58
C TRP A 373 3.68 6.47 -6.35
N ASP A 374 2.86 5.66 -7.01
CA ASP A 374 1.48 5.43 -6.60
C ASP A 374 1.45 4.49 -5.38
N ILE A 375 0.25 4.31 -4.81
CA ILE A 375 0.07 3.44 -3.66
C ILE A 375 0.34 1.96 -4.01
N ARG A 376 0.08 1.55 -5.26
CA ARG A 376 0.34 0.18 -5.75
C ARG A 376 1.83 -0.14 -5.76
N LYS A 377 2.66 0.78 -6.25
CA LYS A 377 4.12 0.67 -6.23
C LYS A 377 4.65 0.59 -4.81
N ARG A 378 4.03 1.33 -3.88
CA ARG A 378 4.35 1.19 -2.46
C ARG A 378 4.03 -0.21 -1.93
N PHE A 379 2.88 -0.79 -2.26
CA PHE A 379 2.55 -2.16 -1.85
C PHE A 379 3.50 -3.20 -2.44
N GLN A 380 3.90 -3.03 -3.70
CA GLN A 380 4.90 -3.88 -4.35
C GLN A 380 6.24 -3.81 -3.60
N TRP A 381 6.73 -2.60 -3.29
CA TRP A 381 7.96 -2.42 -2.52
C TRP A 381 7.89 -3.02 -1.12
N CYS A 382 6.73 -2.92 -0.45
CA CYS A 382 6.52 -3.55 0.86
C CYS A 382 6.71 -5.07 0.80
N ASN A 383 6.15 -5.74 -0.22
CA ASN A 383 6.32 -7.18 -0.42
C ASN A 383 7.79 -7.55 -0.65
N VAL A 384 8.48 -6.80 -1.51
CA VAL A 384 9.91 -7.00 -1.79
C VAL A 384 10.76 -6.83 -0.53
N SER A 385 10.44 -5.84 0.31
CA SER A 385 11.16 -5.57 1.56
C SER A 385 11.04 -6.70 2.58
N VAL A 386 9.93 -7.45 2.56
CA VAL A 386 9.69 -8.61 3.42
C VAL A 386 10.06 -9.95 2.76
N ARG A 387 10.73 -9.89 1.60
CA ARG A 387 11.17 -11.05 0.82
C ARG A 387 9.98 -11.92 0.36
N ALA A 388 8.96 -11.26 -0.18
CA ALA A 388 7.82 -11.86 -0.87
C ALA A 388 7.79 -11.41 -2.34
N ASN A 389 7.19 -12.23 -3.21
CA ASN A 389 6.94 -11.85 -4.58
C ASN A 389 5.72 -10.91 -4.66
N GLU A 390 5.94 -9.72 -5.20
CA GLU A 390 4.91 -8.74 -5.50
C GLU A 390 3.99 -9.14 -6.66
N LEU A 391 2.89 -8.40 -6.82
CA LEU A 391 1.88 -8.64 -7.84
C LEU A 391 1.91 -7.52 -8.90
N PRO A 392 1.28 -7.72 -10.07
CA PRO A 392 0.96 -6.63 -11.00
C PRO A 392 0.19 -5.49 -10.29
N PRO A 393 0.38 -4.23 -10.72
CA PRO A 393 -0.26 -3.08 -10.07
C PRO A 393 -1.80 -3.12 -10.13
N ASP A 394 -2.37 -3.82 -11.12
CA ASP A 394 -3.80 -4.08 -11.23
C ASP A 394 -4.22 -5.42 -10.58
N ALA A 395 -3.46 -5.98 -9.64
CA ALA A 395 -3.94 -7.11 -8.85
C ALA A 395 -5.14 -6.72 -7.97
N ARG A 396 -6.13 -7.63 -7.85
CA ARG A 396 -7.34 -7.41 -7.03
C ARG A 396 -7.02 -7.20 -5.55
N GLU A 397 -6.02 -7.91 -5.07
CA GLU A 397 -5.53 -7.86 -3.69
C GLU A 397 -5.07 -6.45 -3.33
N TYR A 398 -4.40 -5.76 -4.26
CA TYR A 398 -4.03 -4.38 -4.03
C TYR A 398 -5.27 -3.49 -3.96
N GLY A 399 -6.23 -3.65 -4.88
CA GLY A 399 -7.57 -3.02 -4.84
C GLY A 399 -8.18 -3.07 -3.45
N ASP A 400 -8.33 -4.28 -2.93
CA ASP A 400 -8.92 -4.55 -1.62
C ASP A 400 -8.12 -3.87 -0.49
N ILE A 401 -6.78 -3.94 -0.50
CA ILE A 401 -5.92 -3.28 0.50
C ILE A 401 -6.06 -1.74 0.45
N GLU A 402 -6.13 -1.15 -0.74
CA GLU A 402 -6.30 0.32 -0.85
C GLU A 402 -7.65 0.76 -0.33
N LEU A 403 -8.74 0.03 -0.58
CA LEU A 403 -10.04 0.34 0.01
C LEU A 403 -9.98 0.29 1.54
N ALA A 404 -9.37 -0.76 2.10
CA ALA A 404 -9.22 -0.91 3.54
C ALA A 404 -8.39 0.24 4.15
N LEU A 405 -7.24 0.56 3.56
CA LEU A 405 -6.37 1.63 4.03
C LEU A 405 -7.03 3.00 3.89
N THR A 406 -7.75 3.24 2.80
CA THR A 406 -8.48 4.50 2.58
C THR A 406 -9.60 4.67 3.60
N THR A 407 -10.32 3.60 3.94
CA THR A 407 -11.32 3.61 5.01
C THR A 407 -10.72 3.99 6.36
N MET A 408 -9.53 3.47 6.70
CA MET A 408 -8.80 3.85 7.93
C MET A 408 -8.32 5.31 7.94
N ASN A 409 -8.25 5.95 6.77
CA ASN A 409 -7.81 7.33 6.59
C ASN A 409 -9.01 8.29 6.36
N ALA A 410 -10.24 7.83 6.54
CA ALA A 410 -11.44 8.64 6.35
C ALA A 410 -11.41 9.93 7.22
N GLY A 411 -11.87 11.04 6.64
CA GLY A 411 -11.87 12.36 7.28
C GLY A 411 -10.54 13.11 7.23
N ARG A 412 -9.41 12.43 6.96
CA ARG A 412 -8.11 13.10 6.72
C ARG A 412 -8.17 13.90 5.43
N LYS A 413 -7.45 15.02 5.35
CA LYS A 413 -7.37 15.84 4.14
C LYS A 413 -6.48 15.19 3.09
N LEU A 414 -6.96 15.16 1.84
CA LEU A 414 -6.14 14.81 0.68
C LEU A 414 -5.09 15.90 0.43
N SER A 415 -3.84 15.50 0.14
CA SER A 415 -2.73 16.41 -0.18
C SER A 415 -1.78 15.75 -1.19
N VAL A 416 -2.13 15.86 -2.46
CA VAL A 416 -1.44 15.24 -3.61
C VAL A 416 -0.93 16.33 -4.56
N PRO A 417 0.29 16.21 -5.10
CA PRO A 417 1.28 15.17 -4.82
C PRO A 417 1.93 15.33 -3.44
N GLY A 418 2.22 14.22 -2.78
CA GLY A 418 3.05 14.25 -1.57
C GLY A 418 4.54 14.25 -1.89
N ILE A 419 5.39 14.57 -0.90
CA ILE A 419 6.84 14.31 -0.92
C ILE A 419 7.26 13.48 0.30
N ARG A 420 7.95 12.36 0.09
CA ARG A 420 8.43 11.48 1.18
C ARG A 420 9.80 10.89 0.83
N HIS A 421 10.56 10.48 1.85
CA HIS A 421 11.84 9.82 1.64
C HIS A 421 11.69 8.43 1.02
#